data_AF-A0A117M2E2-F1
#
_entry.id   AF-A0A117M2E2-F1
#
_cell.length_a   1.000
_cell.length_b   1.000
_cell.length_c   1.000
_cell.angle_alpha   90.00
_cell.angle_beta   90.00
_cell.angle_gamma   90.00
#
_symmetry.space_group_name_H-M   'P 1'
#
loop_
_entity.id
_entity.type
_entity.pdbx_description
1 polymer ?
#
loop_
_entity_poly.entity_id
_entity_poly.type
_entity_poly.pdbx_seq_one_letter_code
_entity_poly.pdbx_strand_id
1 'polypeptide(L)' 'IKGFIPDLTDESYKKLVRDRLVDRLNFLRSREIERGGFDKLPAEAAESIYSLVERLK' A
#
# COMPACT_ATOMS: atom_id res chain seq x y z
N ILE A 1 -4.11 13.38 -25.37
CA ILE A 1 -3.30 13.93 -24.26
C ILE A 1 -2.32 12.85 -23.84
N LYS A 2 -1.01 13.15 -23.72
CA LYS A 2 -0.06 12.19 -23.10
C LYS A 2 -0.41 12.11 -21.61
N GLY A 3 -0.72 10.91 -21.12
CA GLY A 3 -1.03 10.68 -19.71
C GLY A 3 0.14 11.03 -18.79
N PHE A 4 -0.13 11.13 -17.49
CA PHE A 4 0.90 11.29 -16.49
C PHE A 4 1.78 10.04 -16.43
N ILE A 5 3.09 10.22 -16.59
CA ILE A 5 4.08 9.15 -16.41
C ILE A 5 4.77 9.43 -15.07
N PRO A 6 4.57 8.58 -14.05
CA PRO A 6 5.16 8.79 -12.74
C PRO A 6 6.68 8.60 -12.79
N ASP A 7 7.41 9.51 -12.16
CA ASP A 7 8.85 9.39 -11.95
C ASP A 7 9.12 8.80 -10.57
N LEU A 8 9.58 7.55 -10.53
CA LEU A 8 9.97 6.87 -9.29
C LEU A 8 11.39 7.21 -8.85
N THR A 9 12.08 8.13 -9.52
CA THR A 9 13.35 8.71 -9.04
C THR A 9 13.13 10.02 -8.27
N ASP A 10 11.96 10.65 -8.41
CA ASP A 10 11.53 11.78 -7.60
C ASP A 10 11.20 11.32 -6.17
N GLU A 11 12.01 11.76 -5.21
CA GLU A 11 11.87 11.40 -3.81
C GLU A 11 10.57 11.89 -3.17
N SER A 12 10.01 13.03 -3.63
CA SER A 12 8.72 13.53 -3.17
C SER A 12 7.59 12.62 -3.66
N TYR A 13 7.65 12.20 -4.94
CA TYR A 13 6.66 11.30 -5.51
C TYR A 13 6.74 9.90 -4.90
N LYS A 14 7.96 9.35 -4.74
CA LYS A 14 8.20 8.09 -4.00
C LYS A 14 7.62 8.13 -2.60
N LYS A 15 7.84 9.22 -1.86
CA LYS A 15 7.26 9.38 -0.52
C LYS A 15 5.74 9.33 -0.56
N LEU A 16 5.10 10.05 -1.49
CA LEU A 16 3.64 10.02 -1.63
C LEU A 16 3.11 8.61 -1.91
N VAL A 17 3.76 7.86 -2.81
CA VAL A 17 3.38 6.47 -3.11
C VAL A 17 3.56 5.58 -1.88
N ARG A 18 4.69 5.71 -1.17
CA ARG A 18 4.97 4.94 0.05
C ARG A 18 3.93 5.19 1.13
N ASP A 19 3.59 6.46 1.39
CA ASP A 19 2.59 6.84 2.40
C ASP A 19 1.23 6.20 2.09
N ARG A 20 0.81 6.20 0.81
CA ARG A 20 -0.44 5.55 0.40
C ARG A 20 -0.43 4.03 0.52
N LEU A 21 0.71 3.39 0.28
CA LEU A 21 0.84 1.95 0.50
C LEU A 21 0.82 1.59 1.99
N VAL A 22 1.39 2.44 2.85
CA VAL A 22 1.28 2.30 4.32
C VAL A 22 -0.17 2.47 4.78
N ASP A 23 -0.89 3.48 4.28
CA ASP A 23 -2.33 3.65 4.54
C ASP A 23 -3.11 2.38 4.15
N ARG A 24 -2.82 1.84 2.97
CA ARG A 24 -3.48 0.63 2.46
C ARG A 24 -3.15 -0.60 3.32
N LEU A 25 -1.90 -0.75 3.75
CA LEU A 25 -1.49 -1.84 4.63
C LEU A 25 -2.23 -1.78 5.98
N ASN A 26 -2.35 -0.59 6.55
CA ASN A 26 -3.08 -0.38 7.80
C ASN A 26 -4.58 -0.69 7.64
N PHE A 27 -5.18 -0.29 6.50
CA PHE A 27 -6.56 -0.65 6.17
C PHE A 27 -6.74 -2.17 6.09
N LEU A 28 -5.84 -2.89 5.42
CA LEU A 28 -5.94 -4.36 5.33
C LEU A 28 -5.88 -5.01 6.72
N ARG A 29 -4.97 -4.55 7.58
CA ARG A 29 -4.87 -5.02 8.97
C ARG A 29 -6.14 -4.72 9.77
N SER A 30 -6.79 -3.58 9.55
CA SER A 30 -8.04 -3.26 10.26
C SER A 30 -9.17 -4.23 9.91
N ARG A 31 -9.20 -4.73 8.66
CA ARG A 31 -10.21 -5.68 8.18
C ARG A 31 -10.14 -7.06 8.84
N GLU A 32 -9.02 -7.40 9.49
CA GLU A 32 -8.88 -8.64 10.25
C GLU A 32 -9.77 -8.65 11.51
N ILE A 33 -10.07 -7.48 12.06
CA ILE A 33 -10.80 -7.32 13.32
C ILE A 33 -12.19 -6.72 13.08
N GLU A 34 -12.30 -5.75 12.16
CA GLU A 34 -13.54 -5.08 11.84
C GLU A 34 -14.62 -6.08 11.39
N ARG A 35 -15.86 -5.92 11.88
CA ARG A 35 -16.98 -6.85 11.63
C ARG A 35 -16.65 -8.32 11.96
N GLY A 36 -15.75 -8.56 12.92
CA GLY A 36 -15.32 -9.91 13.29
C GLY A 36 -14.41 -10.58 12.25
N GLY A 37 -13.74 -9.78 11.41
CA GLY A 37 -12.84 -10.29 10.38
C GLY A 37 -13.55 -10.81 9.13
N PHE A 38 -14.82 -10.44 8.92
CA PHE A 38 -15.58 -10.86 7.74
C PHE A 38 -14.93 -10.37 6.43
N ASP A 39 -14.36 -9.16 6.45
CA ASP A 39 -13.73 -8.53 5.29
C ASP A 39 -12.23 -8.84 5.17
N LYS A 40 -11.69 -9.74 6.01
CA LYS A 40 -10.25 -10.04 5.99
C LYS A 40 -9.86 -10.62 4.64
N LEU A 41 -8.72 -10.17 4.13
CA LEU A 41 -8.10 -10.75 2.94
C LEU A 41 -7.08 -11.83 3.35
N PRO A 42 -6.64 -12.67 2.39
CA PRO A 42 -5.50 -13.56 2.61
C PRO A 42 -4.27 -12.77 3.08
N ALA A 43 -3.44 -13.38 3.93
CA ALA A 43 -2.26 -12.73 4.53
C ALA A 43 -1.28 -12.22 3.46
N GLU A 44 -1.19 -12.95 2.35
CA GLU A 44 -0.37 -12.64 1.18
C GLU A 44 -0.69 -11.27 0.58
N ALA A 45 -1.94 -10.79 0.73
CA ALA A 45 -2.33 -9.46 0.26
C ALA A 45 -1.61 -8.36 1.06
N ALA A 46 -1.58 -8.46 2.39
CA ALA A 46 -0.89 -7.51 3.25
C ALA A 46 0.63 -7.60 3.06
N GLU A 47 1.17 -8.82 2.95
CA GLU A 47 2.59 -9.07 2.68
C GLU A 47 3.04 -8.46 1.34
N SER A 48 2.22 -8.59 0.29
CA SER A 48 2.51 -8.00 -1.02
C SER A 48 2.61 -6.48 -0.95
N ILE A 49 1.68 -5.81 -0.25
CA ILE A 49 1.74 -4.36 -0.04
C ILE A 49 2.96 -3.97 0.80
N TYR A 50 3.24 -4.72 1.88
CA TYR A 50 4.42 -4.50 2.71
C TYR A 50 5.72 -4.60 1.90
N SER A 51 5.87 -5.62 1.06
CA SER A 51 7.04 -5.76 0.19
C SER A 51 7.24 -4.56 -0.74
N LEU A 52 6.15 -3.98 -1.26
CA LEU A 52 6.22 -2.78 -2.09
C LEU A 52 6.64 -1.54 -1.28
N VAL A 53 6.14 -1.38 -0.05
CA VAL A 53 6.60 -0.32 0.87
C VAL A 53 8.10 -0.44 1.11
N GLU A 54 8.61 -1.64 1.37
CA GLU A 54 10.04 -1.88 1.60
C GLU A 54 10.90 -1.60 0.35
N ARG A 55 10.41 -1.91 -0.85
CA ARG A 55 11.12 -1.61 -2.11
C ARG A 55 11.20 -0.12 -2.42
N LEU A 56 10.27 0.66 -1.89
CA LEU A 56 10.24 2.11 -2.05
C LEU A 56 10.98 2.82 -0.92
N LYS A 57 11.59 2.10 0.04
CA LYS A 57 12.44 2.65 1.09
C LYS A 57 13.66 3.36 0.55
#